data_AF-A0AAV0WH92-F1
#
_entry.id   AF-A0AAV0WH92-F1
#
_cell.length_a   1.000
_cell.length_b   1.000
_cell.length_c   1.000
_cell.angle_alpha   90.00
_cell.angle_beta   90.00
_cell.angle_gamma   90.00
#
_symmetry.space_group_name_H-M   'P 1'
#
loop_
_entity.id
_entity.type
_entity.pdbx_description
1 polymer ?
#
loop_
_entity_poly.entity_id
_entity_poly.type
_entity_poly.pdbx_seq_one_letter_code
_entity_poly.pdbx_strand_id
1 'polypeptide(L)' 'MKKMLSSPCPQNKTWRFICYKQFIHWINSWSAIGKGNRICIPACVVKAIRKKYPENNGNYVGFKENNKLPE' A
#
# COMPACT_ATOMS: atom_id res chain seq x y z
N MET A 1 -10.37 13.63 -2.95
CA MET A 1 -11.04 13.24 -1.68
C MET A 1 -10.00 12.95 -0.61
N LYS A 2 -9.65 13.95 0.22
CA LYS A 2 -8.82 13.76 1.41
C LYS A 2 -9.75 13.27 2.51
N LYS A 3 -9.96 11.96 2.64
CA LYS A 3 -10.61 11.41 3.84
C LYS A 3 -9.67 11.70 5.00
N MET A 4 -10.12 12.61 5.87
CA MET A 4 -9.43 13.01 7.08
C MET A 4 -8.99 11.77 7.85
N LEU A 5 -7.77 11.85 8.39
CA LEU A 5 -7.34 11.06 9.53
C LEU A 5 -8.23 11.46 10.71
N SER A 6 -9.51 11.05 10.70
CA SER A 6 -10.54 11.48 11.64
C SER A 6 -10.43 10.76 12.99
N SER A 7 -9.35 10.00 13.20
CA SER A 7 -9.05 9.30 14.45
C SER A 7 -7.62 9.65 14.86
N PRO A 8 -7.38 10.08 16.12
CA PRO A 8 -6.05 10.49 16.59
C PRO A 8 -5.03 9.33 16.56
N CYS A 9 -5.50 8.08 16.49
CA CYS A 9 -4.69 6.92 16.16
C CYS A 9 -5.23 6.25 14.87
N PRO A 10 -4.50 6.33 13.74
CA PRO A 10 -4.89 5.60 12.54
C PRO A 10 -4.77 4.08 12.80
N GLN A 11 -5.77 3.31 12.37
CA GLN A 11 -5.73 1.86 12.45
C GLN A 11 -4.48 1.30 11.74
N ASN A 12 -3.95 0.15 12.19
CA ASN A 12 -2.80 -0.52 11.56
C ASN A 12 -2.98 -0.72 10.05
N LYS A 13 -4.22 -0.97 9.59
CA LYS A 13 -4.57 -1.07 8.18
C LYS A 13 -4.25 0.20 7.39
N THR A 14 -4.56 1.36 7.96
CA THR A 14 -4.27 2.66 7.37
C THR A 14 -2.76 2.90 7.31
N TRP A 15 -2.03 2.59 8.39
CA TRP A 15 -0.57 2.68 8.41
C TRP A 15 0.10 1.77 7.38
N ARG A 16 -0.31 0.51 7.27
CA ARG A 16 0.18 -0.41 6.22
C ARG A 16 -0.02 0.19 4.84
N PHE A 17 -1.21 0.69 4.54
CA PHE A 17 -1.54 1.28 3.25
C PHE A 17 -0.67 2.51 2.93
N ILE A 18 -0.43 3.36 3.93
CA ILE A 18 0.49 4.50 3.80
C ILE A 18 1.90 4.01 3.51
N CYS A 19 2.44 3.07 4.29
CA CYS A 19 3.79 2.54 4.07
C CYS A 19 3.96 1.92 2.68
N TYR A 20 2.97 1.15 2.21
CA TYR A 20 2.98 0.58 0.85
C TYR A 20 3.07 1.68 -0.22
N LYS A 21 2.25 2.73 -0.10
CA LYS A 21 2.30 3.86 -1.03
C LYS A 21 3.62 4.62 -0.95
N GLN A 22 4.07 4.98 0.25
CA GLN A 22 5.29 5.76 0.43
C GLN A 22 6.51 5.02 -0.15
N PHE A 23 6.61 3.71 0.07
CA PHE A 23 7.68 2.91 -0.52
C PHE A 23 7.63 2.93 -2.05
N ILE A 24 6.45 2.71 -2.63
CA ILE A 24 6.26 2.73 -4.09
C ILE A 24 6.57 4.10 -4.69
N HIS A 25 6.13 5.18 -4.04
CA HIS A 25 6.46 6.55 -4.45
C HIS A 25 7.97 6.85 -4.35
N TRP A 26 8.64 6.30 -3.32
CA TRP A 26 10.07 6.50 -3.11
C TRP A 26 10.91 5.80 -4.19
N ILE A 27 10.64 4.52 -4.49
CA ILE A 27 11.39 3.79 -5.51
C ILE A 27 11.10 4.27 -6.93
N ASN A 28 9.94 4.87 -7.17
CA ASN A 28 9.54 5.44 -8.46
C ASN A 28 9.58 6.98 -8.42
N SER A 29 10.46 7.58 -7.61
CA SER A 29 10.55 9.04 -7.47
C SER A 29 10.77 9.77 -8.81
N TRP A 30 11.35 9.07 -9.79
CA TRP A 30 11.60 9.56 -11.14
C TRP A 30 10.42 9.40 -12.13
N SER A 31 9.33 8.74 -11.72
CA SER A 31 8.20 8.43 -12.60
C SER A 31 6.85 8.76 -11.95
N ALA A 32 5.98 9.41 -12.70
CA ALA A 32 4.62 9.70 -12.23
C ALA A 32 3.78 8.42 -12.23
N ILE A 33 3.50 7.88 -11.04
CA ILE A 33 2.57 6.75 -10.89
C ILE A 33 1.15 7.29 -11.05
N GLY A 34 0.64 7.22 -12.29
CA GLY A 34 -0.72 7.57 -12.64
C GLY A 34 -1.77 6.67 -11.98
N LYS A 35 -3.03 7.13 -11.98
CA LYS A 35 -4.17 6.38 -11.44
C LYS A 35 -4.36 5.08 -12.24
N GLY A 36 -4.26 3.94 -11.56
CA GLY A 36 -4.46 2.62 -12.14
C GLY A 36 -3.18 1.83 -12.44
N ASN A 37 -2.00 2.45 -12.30
CA ASN A 37 -0.76 1.70 -12.35
C ASN A 37 -0.49 1.09 -10.96
N ARG A 38 -0.56 -0.24 -10.86
CA ARG A 38 -0.36 -0.97 -9.61
C ARG A 38 0.98 -1.69 -9.69
N ILE A 39 1.89 -1.35 -8.78
CA ILE A 39 3.25 -1.89 -8.77
C ILE A 39 3.35 -2.90 -7.62
N CYS A 40 3.92 -4.07 -7.91
CA CYS A 40 4.19 -5.10 -6.92
C CYS A 40 5.28 -4.64 -5.96
N ILE A 41 5.01 -4.74 -4.66
CA ILE A 41 5.99 -4.44 -3.61
C ILE A 41 6.80 -5.72 -3.32
N PRO A 42 8.14 -5.65 -3.19
CA PRO A 42 8.95 -6.79 -2.83
C PRO A 42 8.51 -7.46 -1.53
N ALA A 43 8.57 -8.80 -1.49
CA ALA A 43 8.10 -9.58 -0.34
C ALA A 43 8.81 -9.23 0.98
N CYS A 44 10.10 -8.89 0.93
CA CYS A 44 10.87 -8.47 2.10
C CYS A 44 10.29 -7.20 2.75
N VAL A 45 9.90 -6.22 1.94
CA VAL A 45 9.31 -4.96 2.39
C VAL A 45 7.91 -5.19 2.95
N VAL A 46 7.10 -6.02 2.28
CA VAL A 46 5.77 -6.40 2.77
C VAL A 46 5.87 -7.07 4.14
N LYS A 47 6.82 -8.01 4.32
CA LYS A 47 7.06 -8.71 5.59
C LYS A 47 7.45 -7.73 6.70
N ALA A 48 8.34 -6.78 6.41
CA ALA A 48 8.76 -5.75 7.38
C ALA A 48 7.58 -4.86 7.81
N ILE A 49 6.77 -4.39 6.85
CA ILE A 49 5.60 -3.53 7.13
C ILE A 49 4.55 -4.29 7.95
N ARG A 50 4.27 -5.56 7.61
CA ARG A 50 3.31 -6.41 8.36
C ARG A 50 3.80 -6.74 9.76
N LYS A 51 5.12 -6.88 9.98
CA LYS A 51 5.71 -7.05 11.32
C LYS A 51 5.51 -5.81 12.20
N LYS A 52 5.61 -4.61 11.61
CA LYS A 52 5.43 -3.33 12.32
C LYS A 52 3.96 -3.00 12.58
N TYR A 53 3.09 -3.33 11.63
CA TYR A 53 1.66 -3.08 11.70
C TYR A 53 0.90 -4.38 11.44
N PRO A 54 0.77 -5.26 12.44
CA PRO A 54 0.07 -6.54 12.27
C PRO A 54 -1.44 -6.34 12.10
N GLU A 55 -2.07 -7.28 11.39
CA GLU A 55 -3.53 -7.44 11.36
C GLU A 55 -3.96 -8.38 12.49
N ASN A 56 -4.99 -8.03 13.27
CA ASN A 56 -5.43 -8.82 14.42
C ASN A 56 -5.78 -10.27 14.06
N ASN A 57 -6.35 -10.49 12.86
CA ASN A 57 -6.80 -11.81 12.42
C ASN A 57 -5.79 -12.49 11.47
N GLY A 58 -4.62 -11.89 11.22
CA GLY A 58 -3.63 -12.40 10.26
C GLY A 58 -4.06 -12.38 8.78
N ASN A 59 -5.29 -11.96 8.48
CA ASN A 59 -5.86 -11.95 7.14
C ASN A 59 -5.46 -10.68 6.38
N TYR A 60 -4.53 -10.80 5.43
CA TYR A 60 -4.10 -9.68 4.59
C TYR A 60 -4.68 -9.81 3.18
N VAL A 61 -5.12 -8.69 2.62
CA VAL A 61 -5.50 -8.61 1.21
C VAL A 61 -4.23 -8.70 0.35
N GLY A 62 -4.22 -9.63 -0.60
CA GLY A 62 -3.14 -9.78 -1.58
C GLY A 62 -3.07 -8.63 -2.59
N PHE A 63 -2.08 -8.67 -3.47
CA PHE A 63 -2.02 -7.75 -4.59
C PHE A 63 -3.22 -8.00 -5.51
N LYS A 64 -3.92 -6.93 -5.89
CA LYS A 64 -5.02 -6.99 -6.85
C LYS A 64 -4.49 -6.39 -8.14
N GLU A 65 -4.37 -7.19 -9.19
CA GLU A 65 -4.05 -6.67 -10.52
C GLU A 65 -5.14 -5.68 -10.97
N ASN A 66 -4.73 -4.71 -11.77
CA ASN A 66 -5.68 -3.90 -12.51
C ASN A 66 -5.76 -4.56 -13.89
N ASN A 67 -6.78 -5.39 -14.11
CA ASN A 67 -7.08 -5.92 -15.46
C ASN A 67 -7.45 -4.75 -16.36
N LYS A 68 -6.45 -4.04 -16.88
CA LYS A 68 -6.59 -3.33 -18.15
C LYS A 68 -6.05 -4.30 -19.18
N LEU A 69 -6.95 -4.97 -19.89
CA LEU A 69 -6.59 -5.61 -21.16
C LEU A 69 -5.87 -4.53 -22.01
N PRO A 70 -4.77 -4.87 -22.70
CA PRO A 70 -4.23 -3.96 -23.70
C PRO A 70 -5.32 -3.70 -24.74
N GLU A 71 -5.62 -2.43 -25.02
CA GLU A 71 -6.37 -2.01 -26.22
C GLU A 71 -5.50 -2.21 -27.47
#